data_AF-A0ABD2W4U2-F1
#
_entry.id   AF-A0ABD2W4U2-F1
#
_cell.length_a   1.000
_cell.length_b   1.000
_cell.length_c   1.000
_cell.angle_alpha   90.00
_cell.angle_beta   90.00
_cell.angle_gamma   90.00
#
_symmetry.space_group_name_H-M   'P 1'
#
loop_
_entity.id
_entity.type
_entity.pdbx_description
1 polymer ?
#
loop_
_entity_poly.entity_id
_entity_poly.type
_entity_poly.pdbx_seq_one_letter_code
_entity_poly.pdbx_strand_id
1 'polypeptide(L)'
;MKRWLKFAFGVAVASGIWLSLYLKNLDKNNDCEWYLKYLPLICVFVFGVYSLTVVIYRTLTFNNCEEAYEELLDEIKMARKDLIKKGVSFEKNCKSVEKD
;
A
#
# COMPACT_ATOMS: atom_id res chain seq x y z
N MET A 1 -13.13 10.10 10.77
CA MET A 1 -12.23 10.79 11.72
C MET A 1 -11.80 9.93 12.93
N LYS A 2 -12.68 9.15 13.59
CA LYS A 2 -12.36 8.42 14.83
C LYS A 2 -11.24 7.34 14.73
N ARG A 3 -10.92 6.82 13.53
CA ARG A 3 -9.86 5.80 13.33
C ARG A 3 -8.45 6.35 13.55
N TRP A 4 -8.16 7.55 13.06
CA TRP A 4 -6.87 8.20 13.21
C TRP A 4 -6.58 8.58 14.67
N LEU A 5 -7.62 8.96 15.41
CA LEU A 5 -7.50 9.30 16.83
C LEU A 5 -7.04 8.10 17.68
N LYS A 6 -7.54 6.90 17.37
CA LYS A 6 -7.13 5.65 18.06
C LYS A 6 -5.67 5.32 17.81
N PHE A 7 -5.20 5.51 16.58
CA PHE A 7 -3.81 5.29 16.22
C PHE A 7 -2.89 6.32 16.88
N ALA A 8 -3.26 7.60 16.83
CA ALA A 8 -2.53 8.67 17.49
C ALA A 8 -2.41 8.45 19.01
N PHE A 9 -3.48 7.99 19.66
CA PHE A 9 -3.46 7.66 21.08
C PHE A 9 -2.50 6.51 21.40
N GLY A 10 -2.54 5.42 20.62
CA GLY A 10 -1.62 4.29 20.80
C GLY A 10 -0.15 4.70 20.62
N VAL A 11 0.15 5.51 19.60
CA VAL A 11 1.51 6.04 19.36
C VAL A 11 1.95 6.95 20.51
N ALA A 12 1.06 7.81 21.02
CA ALA A 12 1.37 8.69 22.14
C ALA A 12 1.73 7.90 23.41
N VAL A 13 0.94 6.87 23.77
CA VAL A 13 1.22 6.02 24.93
C VAL A 13 2.55 5.27 24.76
N ALA A 14 2.80 4.67 23.59
CA ALA A 14 4.05 3.97 23.31
C ALA A 14 5.27 4.92 23.38
N SER A 15 5.14 6.14 22.86
CA SER A 15 6.19 7.16 22.94
C SER A 15 6.46 7.63 24.37
N GLY A 16 5.42 7.75 25.20
CA GLY A 16 5.56 8.10 26.62
C GLY A 16 6.24 7.01 27.44
N ILE A 17 5.92 5.74 27.17
CA ILE A 17 6.61 4.58 27.78
C ILE A 17 8.09 4.58 27.38
N TRP A 18 8.40 4.76 26.09
CA TRP A 18 9.79 4.82 25.62
C TRP A 18 10.54 6.00 26.24
N LEU A 19 9.95 7.19 26.28
CA LEU A 19 10.57 8.38 26.87
C LEU A 19 10.84 8.19 28.36
N SER A 20 9.93 7.53 29.09
CA SER A 20 10.12 7.23 30.52
C SER A 20 11.28 6.26 30.75
N LEU A 21 11.43 5.25 29.88
CA LEU A 21 12.58 4.33 29.91
C LEU A 21 13.88 5.05 29.55
N TYR A 22 13.84 5.93 28.54
CA TYR A 22 14.98 6.73 28.10
C TYR A 22 15.49 7.65 29.21
N LEU A 23 14.61 8.43 29.85
CA LEU A 23 14.97 9.34 30.93
C LEU A 23 15.54 8.61 32.16
N LYS A 24 15.00 7.43 32.50
CA LYS A 24 15.48 6.62 33.62
C LYS A 24 16.87 6.03 33.38
N ASN A 25 17.22 5.71 32.13
CA ASN A 25 18.54 5.21 31.77
C ASN A 25 19.59 6.31 31.53
N LEU A 26 19.20 7.58 31.40
CA LEU A 26 20.17 8.68 31.38
C LEU A 26 20.89 8.86 32.74
N ASP A 27 20.21 8.55 33.85
CA ASP A 27 20.76 8.65 35.20
C ASP A 27 21.73 7.49 35.52
N LYS A 28 21.53 6.33 34.87
CA LYS A 28 22.48 5.22 34.89
C LYS A 28 23.44 5.37 33.71
N ASN A 29 24.59 5.98 33.97
CA ASN A 29 25.68 6.20 33.01
C ASN A 29 26.24 4.89 32.43
N ASN A 30 25.46 4.23 31.57
CA ASN A 30 25.77 2.98 30.91
C ASN A 30 26.08 3.30 29.45
N ASP A 31 27.37 3.33 29.10
CA ASP A 31 27.85 3.63 27.75
C ASP A 31 27.36 2.64 26.67
N CYS A 32 26.71 1.55 27.06
CA CYS A 32 26.31 0.44 26.19
C CYS A 32 24.83 0.48 25.73
N GLU A 33 24.10 1.58 25.92
CA GLU A 33 22.66 1.69 25.59
C GLU A 33 22.34 2.45 24.28
N TRP A 34 23.23 2.40 23.28
CA TRP A 34 22.95 3.01 21.97
C TRP A 34 21.67 2.46 21.33
N TYR A 35 21.39 1.16 21.50
CA TYR A 35 20.20 0.50 20.98
C TYR A 35 18.89 1.14 21.50
N LEU A 36 18.84 1.57 22.76
CA LEU A 36 17.63 2.15 23.35
C LEU A 36 17.27 3.51 22.74
N LYS A 37 18.29 4.28 22.36
CA LYS A 37 18.15 5.58 21.69
C LYS A 37 17.65 5.42 20.25
N TYR A 38 18.13 4.40 19.53
CA TYR A 38 17.75 4.16 18.13
C TYR A 38 16.55 3.22 17.96
N LEU A 39 16.06 2.59 19.03
CA LEU A 39 14.90 1.71 19.03
C LEU A 39 13.68 2.25 18.26
N PRO A 40 13.20 3.48 18.49
CA PRO A 40 12.05 4.01 17.74
C PRO A 40 12.35 4.17 16.25
N LEU A 41 13.58 4.55 15.90
CA LEU A 41 14.00 4.71 14.51
C LEU A 41 14.06 3.35 13.79
N ILE A 42 14.60 2.32 14.45
CA ILE A 42 14.67 0.96 13.92
C ILE A 42 13.25 0.40 13.73
N CYS A 43 12.34 0.61 14.67
CA CYS A 43 10.93 0.21 14.53
C CYS A 43 10.26 0.84 13.31
N VAL A 44 10.43 2.15 13.10
CA VAL A 44 9.86 2.85 11.93
C VAL A 44 10.49 2.34 10.63
N PHE A 45 11.80 2.10 10.63
CA PHE A 45 12.50 1.58 9.45
C PHE A 45 11.99 0.19 9.04
N VAL A 46 11.91 -0.75 9.98
CA VAL A 46 11.40 -2.11 9.72
C VAL A 46 9.94 -2.06 9.27
N PHE A 47 9.11 -1.24 9.91
CA PHE A 47 7.72 -1.03 9.52
C PHE A 47 7.61 -0.45 8.09
N GLY A 48 8.46 0.51 7.75
CA GLY A 48 8.52 1.11 6.42
C GLY A 48 8.90 0.10 5.34
N VAL A 49 9.97 -0.68 5.56
CA VAL A 49 10.41 -1.73 4.63
C VAL A 49 9.33 -2.81 4.47
N TYR A 50 8.69 -3.23 5.56
CA TYR A 50 7.59 -4.18 5.51
C TYR A 50 6.42 -3.64 4.69
N SER A 51 5.98 -2.42 4.98
CA SER A 51 4.88 -1.77 4.25
C SER A 51 5.21 -1.64 2.77
N LEU A 52 6.43 -1.23 2.41
CA LEU A 52 6.87 -1.11 1.03
C LEU A 52 6.87 -2.47 0.33
N THR A 53 7.41 -3.50 0.98
CA THR A 53 7.43 -4.88 0.44
C THR A 53 6.01 -5.38 0.18
N VAL A 54 5.09 -5.17 1.11
CA VAL A 54 3.68 -5.58 0.95
C VAL A 54 3.01 -4.82 -0.19
N VAL A 55 3.23 -3.51 -0.31
CA VAL A 55 2.67 -2.71 -1.41
C VAL A 55 3.24 -3.18 -2.74
N ILE A 56 4.56 -3.36 -2.86
CA ILE A 56 5.20 -3.86 -4.08
C ILE A 56 4.65 -5.24 -4.44
N TYR A 57 4.66 -6.19 -3.49
CA TYR A 57 4.16 -7.55 -3.72
C TYR A 57 2.71 -7.57 -4.20
N ARG A 58 1.85 -6.76 -3.56
CA ARG A 58 0.44 -6.68 -3.92
C ARG A 58 0.20 -5.97 -5.25
N THR A 59 1.02 -4.98 -5.58
CA THR A 59 0.94 -4.26 -6.86
C THR A 59 1.41 -5.16 -8.01
N LEU A 60 2.50 -5.90 -7.81
CA LEU A 60 2.99 -6.90 -8.78
C LEU A 60 2.00 -8.06 -8.97
N THR A 61 1.35 -8.51 -7.89
CA THR A 61 0.34 -9.58 -7.97
C THR A 61 -0.94 -9.14 -8.69
N PHE A 62 -1.33 -7.86 -8.57
CA PHE A 62 -2.53 -7.33 -9.26
C PHE A 62 -2.29 -7.09 -10.77
N ASN A 63 -1.04 -6.80 -11.18
CA ASN A 63 -0.71 -6.53 -12.58
C ASN A 63 -0.89 -7.74 -13.51
N ASN A 64 -0.84 -8.97 -12.97
CA ASN A 64 -0.82 -10.19 -13.77
C ASN A 64 -2.20 -10.85 -13.93
N CYS A 65 -3.30 -10.12 -13.74
CA CYS A 65 -4.64 -10.64 -14.01
C CYS A 65 -4.95 -10.60 -15.51
N GLU A 66 -4.13 -11.30 -16.30
CA GLU A 66 -4.28 -11.46 -17.75
C GLU A 66 -5.63 -12.13 -18.07
N GLU A 67 -6.04 -13.11 -17.25
CA GLU A 67 -7.33 -13.79 -17.35
C GLU A 67 -8.53 -12.83 -17.21
N ALA A 68 -8.55 -11.97 -16.18
CA ALA A 68 -9.63 -10.99 -16.02
C ALA A 68 -9.61 -9.92 -17.12
N TYR A 69 -8.43 -9.58 -17.66
CA TYR A 69 -8.33 -8.68 -18.80
C TYR A 69 -8.91 -9.32 -20.08
N GLU A 70 -8.63 -10.59 -20.33
CA GLU A 70 -9.19 -11.33 -21.48
C GLU A 70 -10.72 -11.48 -21.39
N GLU A 71 -11.25 -11.84 -20.22
CA GLU A 71 -12.70 -11.91 -19.98
C GLU A 71 -13.39 -10.56 -20.27
N LEU A 72 -12.83 -9.47 -19.75
CA LEU A 72 -13.36 -8.11 -19.97
C LEU A 72 -13.29 -7.69 -21.45
N LEU A 73 -12.22 -8.06 -22.16
CA LEU A 73 -12.12 -7.78 -23.60
C LEU A 73 -13.18 -8.51 -24.42
N ASP A 74 -13.49 -9.75 -24.07
CA ASP A 74 -14.51 -10.52 -24.76
C ASP A 74 -15.93 -9.97 -24.51
N GLU A 75 -16.22 -9.50 -23.30
CA GLU A 75 -17.45 -8.75 -23.00
C GLU A 75 -17.56 -7.47 -23.85
N ILE A 76 -16.48 -6.71 -23.99
CA ILE A 76 -16.44 -5.49 -24.84
C ILE A 76 -16.69 -5.83 -26.31
N LYS A 77 -16.10 -6.92 -26.83
CA LYS A 77 -16.33 -7.38 -28.22
C LYS A 77 -17.79 -7.77 -28.43
N MET A 78 -18.41 -8.46 -27.48
CA MET A 78 -19.81 -8.85 -27.54
C MET A 78 -20.74 -7.63 -27.51
N ALA A 79 -20.52 -6.72 -26.56
CA ALA A 79 -21.30 -5.48 -26.45
C ALA A 79 -21.18 -4.63 -27.72
N ARG A 80 -19.99 -4.54 -28.33
CA ARG A 80 -19.78 -3.83 -29.60
C ARG A 80 -20.59 -4.44 -30.74
N LYS A 81 -20.60 -5.77 -30.87
CA LYS A 81 -21.39 -6.46 -31.92
C LYS A 81 -22.88 -6.16 -31.77
N ASP A 82 -23.40 -6.14 -30.54
CA ASP A 82 -24.81 -5.84 -30.30
C ASP A 82 -25.16 -4.37 -30.52
N LEU A 83 -24.24 -3.44 -30.25
CA LEU A 83 -24.43 -2.02 -30.57
C LEU A 83 -24.41 -1.77 -32.09
N ILE A 84 -23.56 -2.47 -32.84
CA ILE A 84 -23.56 -2.41 -34.32
C ILE A 84 -24.88 -2.93 -34.88
N LYS A 85 -25.40 -4.05 -34.35
CA LYS A 85 -26.74 -4.57 -34.74
C LYS A 85 -27.86 -3.57 -34.44
N LYS A 86 -27.71 -2.74 -33.41
CA LYS A 86 -28.64 -1.65 -33.06
C LYS A 86 -28.43 -0.37 -33.88
N GLY A 87 -27.52 -0.35 -34.85
CA GLY A 87 -27.30 0.77 -35.77
C GLY A 87 -26.28 1.81 -35.29
N VAL A 88 -25.53 1.52 -34.21
CA VAL A 88 -24.45 2.40 -33.74
C VAL A 88 -23.21 2.19 -34.59
N SER A 89 -22.71 3.26 -35.21
CA SER A 89 -21.45 3.26 -35.96
C SER A 89 -20.30 3.74 -35.07
N PHE A 90 -19.20 2.98 -35.05
CA PHE A 90 -18.00 3.31 -34.28
C PHE A 90 -16.98 4.00 -35.19
N GLU A 91 -16.48 5.19 -34.83
CA GLU A 91 -15.40 5.84 -35.56
C GLU A 91 -14.06 5.07 -35.41
N LYS A 92 -13.23 5.13 -36.45
CA LYS A 92 -11.97 4.39 -36.60
C LYS A 92 -10.90 4.67 -35.54
N ASN A 93 -11.10 5.68 -34.68
CA ASN A 93 -10.18 6.03 -33.59
C ASN A 93 -10.32 5.16 -32.34
N CYS A 94 -11.29 4.24 -32.30
CA CYS A 94 -11.34 3.23 -31.25
C CYS A 94 -10.31 2.13 -31.55
N LYS A 95 -9.02 2.48 -31.46
CA LYS A 95 -7.94 1.49 -31.44
C LYS A 95 -8.23 0.53 -30.30
N SER A 96 -8.31 -0.74 -30.69
CA SER A 96 -8.32 -1.90 -29.83
C SER A 96 -7.32 -1.70 -28.71
N VAL A 97 -7.83 -1.83 -27.49
CA VAL A 97 -7.05 -2.14 -26.29
C VAL A 97 -6.43 -3.50 -26.57
N GLU A 98 -5.31 -3.49 -27.29
CA GLU A 98 -4.52 -4.66 -27.64
C GLU A 98 -3.06 -4.22 -27.55
N LYS A 99 -2.44 -4.66 -26.46
CA LYS A 99 -1.01 -4.68 -26.14
C LYS A 99 -0.34 -3.34 -25.84
N ASP A 100 -0.24 -3.06 -24.55
CA ASP A 100 1.02 -2.70 -23.87
C ASP A 100 1.02 -3.35 -22.48
#